data_AF-A0A7K0WWB4-F1
#
_entry.id   AF-A0A7K0WWB4-F1
#
_cell.length_a   1.000
_cell.length_b   1.000
_cell.length_c   1.000
_cell.angle_alpha   90.00
_cell.angle_beta   90.00
_cell.angle_gamma   90.00
#
_symmetry.space_group_name_H-M   'P 1'
#
loop_
_entity.id
_entity.type
_entity.pdbx_description
1 polymer ?
#
loop_
_entity_poly.entity_id
_entity_poly.type
_entity_poly.pdbx_seq_one_letter_code
_entity_poly.pdbx_strand_id
1 'polypeptide(L)' 'MTNDGRRAVLVYSALDRLHTCCGEEQPWFLLPARGLQAMHELDPFDLVLMDLVVPEESRAGLRA' A
#
# COMPACT_ATOMS: atom_id res chain seq x y z
N MET A 1 0.43 -9.66 -2.71
CA MET A 1 -0.06 -10.27 -3.97
C MET A 1 -1.50 -10.71 -3.73
N THR A 2 -2.40 -10.44 -4.65
CA THR A 2 -3.81 -10.82 -4.57
C THR A 2 -3.99 -12.31 -4.84
N ASN A 3 -5.18 -12.85 -4.55
CA ASN A 3 -5.49 -14.26 -4.78
C ASN A 3 -5.43 -14.66 -6.27
N ASP A 4 -5.54 -13.69 -7.19
CA ASP A 4 -5.42 -13.89 -8.63
C ASP A 4 -4.00 -13.61 -9.16
N GLY A 5 -2.99 -13.50 -8.27
CA GLY A 5 -1.59 -13.39 -8.64
C GLY A 5 -1.11 -11.97 -8.97
N ARG A 6 -1.98 -10.96 -8.88
CA ARG A 6 -1.60 -9.56 -9.16
C ARG A 6 -0.83 -8.94 -8.00
N ARG A 7 0.16 -8.10 -8.34
CA ARG A 7 0.90 -7.27 -7.38
C ARG A 7 0.14 -5.97 -7.19
N ALA A 8 -0.20 -5.68 -5.93
CA ALA A 8 -0.88 -4.44 -5.55
C ALA A 8 0.03 -3.60 -4.66
N VAL A 9 0.02 -2.28 -4.87
CA VAL A 9 0.56 -1.31 -3.92
C VAL A 9 -0.60 -0.69 -3.14
N LEU A 10 -0.45 -0.62 -1.82
CA LEU A 10 -1.40 0.08 -0.95
C LEU A 10 -0.96 1.54 -0.85
N VAL A 11 -1.90 2.45 -1.10
CA VAL A 11 -1.65 3.90 -1.00
C VAL A 11 -2.68 4.50 -0.06
N TYR A 12 -2.22 5.34 0.85
CA TYR A 12 -3.10 6.04 1.78
C TYR A 12 -3.05 7.53 1.51
N SER A 13 -4.22 8.16 1.40
CA SER A 13 -4.34 9.57 1.06
C SER A 13 -3.96 10.49 2.22
N ALA A 14 -3.93 9.96 3.44
CA ALA A 14 -3.56 10.67 4.66
C ALA A 14 -2.98 9.70 5.70
N LEU A 15 -2.23 10.26 6.66
CA LEU A 15 -1.53 9.47 7.69
C LEU A 15 -2.50 8.81 8.69
N ASP A 16 -3.57 9.51 9.07
CA ASP A 16 -4.64 8.97 9.91
C ASP A 16 -5.37 7.79 9.25
N ARG A 17 -5.60 7.88 7.93
CA ARG A 17 -6.13 6.75 7.14
C ARG A 17 -5.15 5.58 7.10
N LEU A 18 -3.85 5.83 6.95
CA LEU A 18 -2.85 4.77 7.05
C LEU A 18 -2.91 4.06 8.39
N HIS A 19 -2.94 4.78 9.51
CA HIS A 19 -3.02 4.17 10.84
C HIS A 19 -4.32 3.39 11.03
N THR A 20 -5.46 3.96 10.60
CA THR A 20 -6.78 3.32 10.74
C THR A 20 -6.87 2.04 9.91
N CYS A 21 -6.42 2.09 8.67
CA CYS A 21 -6.61 1.01 7.71
C CYS A 21 -5.49 -0.05 7.73
N CYS A 22 -4.25 0.36 7.99
CA CYS A 22 -3.05 -0.49 7.87
C CYS A 22 -2.36 -0.75 9.23
N GLY A 23 -2.69 0.04 10.25
CA GLY A 23 -2.04 0.02 11.56
C GLY A 23 -0.87 1.01 11.67
N GLU A 24 -0.46 1.26 12.91
CA GLU A 24 0.59 2.25 13.24
C GLU A 24 2.02 1.72 13.05
N GLU A 25 2.19 0.39 13.09
CA GLU A 25 3.51 -0.27 13.06
C GLU A 25 4.07 -0.49 11.65
N GLN A 26 3.32 -0.14 10.61
CA GLN A 26 3.72 -0.43 9.23
C GLN A 26 4.74 0.61 8.75
N PRO A 27 5.85 0.19 8.12
CA PRO A 27 6.75 1.12 7.48
C PRO A 27 6.07 1.77 6.27
N TRP A 28 6.23 3.08 6.13
CA TRP A 28 5.68 3.84 5.03
C TRP A 28 6.58 5.01 4.65
N PHE A 29 6.35 5.57 3.47
CA PHE A 29 6.98 6.79 3.02
C PHE A 29 5.96 7.68 2.31
N LEU A 30 6.19 9.00 2.33
CA LEU A 30 5.36 9.95 1.62
C LEU A 30 5.79 10.02 0.15
N LEU A 31 4.82 9.89 -0.76
CA LEU A 31 5.04 10.04 -2.19
C LEU A 31 3.96 10.97 -2.78
N PRO A 32 4.32 12.05 -3.49
CA PRO A 32 3.35 12.79 -4.28
C PRO A 32 2.74 11.88 -5.34
N ALA A 33 1.43 11.99 -5.62
CA ALA A 33 0.75 11.13 -6.59
C ALA A 33 1.43 11.06 -7.97
N ARG A 34 2.03 12.17 -8.44
CA ARG A 34 2.82 12.22 -9.68
C ARG A 34 4.04 11.27 -9.70
N GLY A 35 4.52 10.84 -8.54
CA GLY A 35 5.64 9.92 -8.40
C GLY A 35 5.27 8.45 -8.57
N LEU A 36 3.97 8.10 -8.62
CA LEU A 36 3.54 6.71 -8.80
C LEU A 36 4.02 6.12 -10.13
N GLN A 37 4.09 6.93 -11.19
CA GLN A 37 4.59 6.49 -12.49
C GLN A 37 6.07 6.08 -12.41
N ALA A 38 6.91 6.92 -11.80
CA ALA A 38 8.33 6.60 -11.62
C ALA A 38 8.52 5.37 -10.72
N MET A 39 7.68 5.19 -9.70
CA MET A 39 7.70 3.99 -8.86
C MET A 39 7.34 2.73 -9.66
N HIS A 40 6.34 2.81 -10.53
CA HIS A 40 5.95 1.68 -11.40
C HIS A 40 7.05 1.30 -12.40
N GLU A 41 7.78 2.28 -12.93
CA GLU A 41 8.91 2.04 -13.83
C GLU A 41 10.08 1.33 -13.13
N LEU A 42 10.26 1.54 -11.83
CA LEU A 42 11.29 0.87 -11.02
C LEU A 42 10.88 -0.54 -10.58
N ASP A 43 9.64 -0.70 -10.10
CA ASP A 43 9.09 -1.99 -9.68
C ASP A 43 7.61 -2.09 -10.10
N PRO A 44 7.31 -2.80 -11.20
CA PRO A 44 5.96 -2.88 -11.73
C PRO A 44 4.95 -3.54 -10.78
N PHE A 45 3.77 -2.92 -10.72
CA PHE A 45 2.60 -3.41 -9.99
C PHE A 45 1.35 -3.30 -10.87
N ASP A 46 0.40 -4.20 -10.68
CA ASP A 46 -0.82 -4.28 -11.49
C ASP A 46 -1.94 -3.39 -10.96
N LEU A 47 -1.92 -3.10 -9.66
CA LEU A 47 -3.01 -2.44 -8.94
C LEU A 47 -2.51 -1.38 -7.97
N VAL A 48 -3.24 -0.27 -7.90
CA VAL A 48 -3.18 0.70 -6.81
C VAL A 48 -4.46 0.56 -6.00
N LEU A 49 -4.35 0.16 -4.74
CA LEU A 49 -5.49 0.08 -3.83
C LEU A 49 -5.40 1.26 -2.86
N MET A 50 -6.33 2.19 -3.01
CA MET A 50 -6.35 3.42 -2.21
C MET A 50 -7.21 3.26 -0.96
N ASP A 51 -6.67 3.63 0.19
CA ASP A 51 -7.35 3.64 1.49
C ASP A 51 -8.03 2.30 1.86
N LEU A 52 -7.48 1.19 1.38
CA LEU A 52 -7.98 -0.15 1.68
C LEU A 52 -7.80 -0.48 3.17
N VAL A 53 -8.88 -0.87 3.83
CA VAL A 53 -8.85 -1.42 5.19
C VAL A 53 -8.28 -2.84 5.13
N VAL A 54 -7.11 -3.02 5.74
CA VAL A 54 -6.46 -4.33 5.88
C VAL A 54 -6.95 -4.98 7.18
N PRO A 55 -7.51 -6.20 7.13
CA PRO A 55 -7.86 -6.97 8.32
C PRO A 55 -6.66 -7.09 9.28
N GLU A 56 -6.89 -6.96 10.58
CA GLU A 56 -5.81 -6.88 11.58
C GLU A 56 -4.86 -8.07 11.52
N GLU A 57 -5.40 -9.28 11.34
CA GLU A 57 -4.67 -10.53 11.17
C GLU A 57 -3.73 -10.54 9.96
N SER A 58 -3.99 -9.69 8.96
CA SER A 58 -3.21 -9.59 7.73
C SER A 58 -2.15 -8.49 7.78
N ARG A 59 -2.17 -7.59 8.79
CA ARG A 59 -1.24 -6.45 8.87
C ARG A 59 0.20 -6.88 9.17
N ALA A 60 0.42 -7.91 10.00
CA ALA A 60 1.76 -8.36 10.37
C ALA A 60 2.60 -8.92 9.20
N GLY A 61 1.93 -9.32 8.11
CA GLY A 61 2.54 -9.90 6.90
C GLY A 61 2.88 -8.88 5.80
N LEU A 62 2.62 -7.59 6.01
CA LEU A 62 2.88 -6.53 5.02
C LEU A 62 4.36 -6.12 4.92
N ARG A 63 5.27 -6.87 5.56
CA ARG A 63 6.71 -6.63 5.46
C ARG A 63 7.17 -6.91 4.03
N ALA A 64 7.56 -5.85 3.32
CA ALA A 64 8.31 -5.93 2.06
C ALA A 64 9.72 -6.49 2.30
#